data_AF-A0A521DL59-F1
#
_entry.id   AF-A0A521DL59-F1
#
_cell.length_a   1.000
_cell.length_b   1.000
_cell.length_c   1.000
_cell.angle_alpha   90.00
_cell.angle_beta   90.00
_cell.angle_gamma   90.00
#
_symmetry.space_group_name_H-M   'P 1'
#
loop_
_entity.id
_entity.type
_entity.pdbx_description
1 polymer ?
#
loop_
_entity_poly.entity_id
_entity_poly.type
_entity_poly.pdbx_seq_one_letter_code
_entity_poly.pdbx_strand_id
1 'polypeptide(L)'
;MRARSPWRTRRGPASVLVTVAAAVLLAVPLAGPAGAEPSDQPGGTSGVLDSEALDRLQQRAAEVQADLQLRQTEVAAARRQLSDAQADVDAARAVVDAAEGVLAENRAVVAQYASAVYRDGGALTPLTVLLSGGDPADVVAALGYLEAVDAHTAAVVGAAEEQRQAALGQQVTADAALAEAQRRADELAAEVADLEASADAVTAELDVALGDVDRQLADLQQQQVDVNTQTAANWRAYVGQLGEAGVVLPPAAELLDPVAALPAGLTPIGAAAGGAQQGAAQFPREPTSLLVLPAETVAAVTAAMNALGRPYAPGTAGPDSWDCGSLVSTAYGAAGIDLPDDQAALFAVSTPVELADVLPGDLVFLGTPESGLGHVGIALDGQTMLAADGRAGAVVVRRLPADQVVHVGRPSLGPRPEEPAPGPTGGALRVECGNPVHPPTFDGARSWGGYPNGLIPPSALCPIGVGGHSLRCDAAAAYRALSAAYAATFGQPICITDSYRTYAGQVRLYGEKPALAAVPGTSNHGWGLAVDLCGGIDGFGSPQYAWMVANAGRYGWLHPTWADPGNGREEPWHWEYAGS
;
A
#
# COMPACT_ATOMS: atom_id res chain seq x y z
N MET A 1 -12.34 -58.26 77.99
CA MET A 1 -13.44 -57.48 77.37
C MET A 1 -13.90 -58.22 76.12
N ARG A 2 -15.22 -58.41 76.01
CA ARG A 2 -16.00 -59.07 74.94
C ARG A 2 -15.81 -58.32 73.59
N ALA A 3 -15.95 -58.82 72.35
CA ALA A 3 -16.42 -60.05 71.71
C ALA A 3 -15.80 -60.10 70.27
N ARG A 4 -15.21 -61.21 69.80
CA ARG A 4 -15.70 -62.20 68.78
C ARG A 4 -16.14 -61.61 67.41
N SER A 5 -15.37 -61.74 66.31
CA SER A 5 -15.27 -62.89 65.33
C SER A 5 -16.29 -62.77 64.16
N PRO A 6 -16.20 -63.42 62.96
CA PRO A 6 -15.20 -64.39 62.43
C PRO A 6 -14.74 -64.29 60.94
N TRP A 7 -13.53 -64.84 60.66
CA TRP A 7 -13.14 -65.85 59.62
C TRP A 7 -13.13 -65.52 58.11
N ARG A 8 -11.97 -65.58 57.42
CA ARG A 8 -11.27 -66.76 56.81
C ARG A 8 -12.00 -67.38 55.60
N THR A 9 -11.41 -67.30 54.39
CA THR A 9 -10.71 -68.41 53.70
C THR A 9 -10.36 -68.09 52.22
N ARG A 10 -9.14 -68.46 51.82
CA ARG A 10 -8.71 -68.68 50.42
C ARG A 10 -9.22 -70.05 49.95
N ARG A 11 -9.79 -70.14 48.75
CA ARG A 11 -9.70 -71.27 47.80
C ARG A 11 -9.97 -70.76 46.38
N GLY A 12 -9.04 -70.96 45.44
CA GLY A 12 -9.37 -71.04 44.01
C GLY A 12 -9.64 -72.51 43.62
N PRO A 13 -9.57 -72.88 42.34
CA PRO A 13 -10.05 -72.22 41.13
C PRO A 13 -11.21 -73.04 40.50
N ALA A 14 -12.08 -72.40 39.72
CA ALA A 14 -12.96 -73.11 38.80
C ALA A 14 -12.91 -72.41 37.44
N SER A 15 -12.21 -73.05 36.53
CA SER A 15 -12.05 -72.66 35.14
C SER A 15 -13.42 -72.64 34.45
N VAL A 16 -13.90 -71.45 34.10
CA VAL A 16 -14.94 -71.27 33.10
C VAL A 16 -14.26 -70.75 31.85
N LEU A 17 -14.18 -71.63 30.84
CA LEU A 17 -13.88 -71.26 29.46
C LEU A 17 -15.00 -70.35 28.96
N VAL A 18 -14.76 -69.04 28.98
CA VAL A 18 -15.49 -68.09 28.15
C VAL A 18 -14.59 -67.82 26.95
N THR A 19 -14.97 -68.37 25.80
CA THR A 19 -14.50 -67.92 24.50
C THR A 19 -14.88 -66.47 24.31
N VAL A 20 -13.96 -65.56 24.67
CA VAL A 20 -14.00 -64.19 24.21
C VAL A 20 -13.54 -64.22 22.75
N ALA A 21 -14.51 -64.20 21.82
CA ALA A 21 -14.23 -63.81 20.46
C ALA A 21 -13.76 -62.35 20.51
N ALA A 22 -12.44 -62.15 20.50
CA ALA A 22 -11.85 -60.84 20.28
C ALA A 22 -12.14 -60.45 18.82
N ALA A 23 -13.27 -59.79 18.61
CA ALA A 23 -13.46 -58.97 17.42
C ALA A 23 -12.49 -57.79 17.53
N VAL A 24 -11.29 -57.99 16.98
CA VAL A 24 -10.39 -56.88 16.66
C VAL A 24 -11.11 -56.09 15.57
N LEU A 25 -11.88 -55.07 15.98
CA LEU A 25 -12.28 -53.98 15.09
C LEU A 25 -10.99 -53.24 14.75
N LEU A 26 -10.32 -53.70 13.69
CA LEU A 26 -9.38 -52.89 12.93
C LEU A 26 -10.20 -51.73 12.36
N ALA A 27 -10.26 -50.63 13.11
CA ALA A 27 -10.58 -49.33 12.56
C ALA A 27 -9.43 -48.97 11.61
N VAL A 28 -9.54 -49.40 10.36
CA VAL A 28 -8.76 -48.84 9.27
C VAL A 28 -9.32 -47.43 9.08
N PRO A 29 -8.56 -46.36 9.34
CA PRO A 29 -9.01 -45.04 8.93
C PRO A 29 -9.13 -45.09 7.40
N LEU A 30 -10.32 -44.80 6.89
CA LEU A 30 -10.47 -44.45 5.48
C LEU A 30 -9.69 -43.14 5.29
N ALA A 31 -8.40 -43.28 4.95
CA ALA A 31 -7.66 -42.20 4.34
C ALA A 31 -8.30 -41.96 2.97
N GLY A 32 -9.29 -41.07 2.92
CA GLY A 32 -9.62 -40.38 1.68
C GLY A 32 -8.36 -39.65 1.18
N PRO A 33 -8.25 -39.36 -0.12
CA PRO A 33 -7.20 -38.45 -0.58
C PRO A 33 -7.31 -37.20 0.27
N ALA A 34 -6.21 -36.76 0.86
CA ALA A 34 -6.16 -35.54 1.65
C ALA A 34 -6.65 -34.39 0.75
N GLY A 35 -7.93 -34.05 0.86
CA GLY A 35 -8.51 -32.89 0.21
C GLY A 35 -7.93 -31.68 0.92
N ALA A 36 -7.32 -30.76 0.16
CA ALA A 36 -7.04 -29.44 0.69
C ALA A 36 -8.36 -28.88 1.23
N GLU A 37 -8.42 -28.57 2.52
CA GLU A 37 -9.60 -27.95 3.10
C GLU A 37 -9.77 -26.56 2.47
N PRO A 38 -10.97 -26.20 1.99
CA PRO A 38 -11.25 -24.85 1.54
C PRO A 38 -10.90 -23.85 2.63
N SER A 39 -10.16 -22.81 2.27
CA SER A 39 -9.73 -21.79 3.22
C SER A 39 -10.94 -21.01 3.76
N ASP A 40 -10.92 -20.74 5.08
CA ASP A 40 -11.83 -19.79 5.75
C ASP A 40 -11.46 -18.33 5.41
N GLN A 41 -10.26 -18.14 4.85
CA GLN A 41 -9.69 -16.85 4.49
C GLN A 41 -9.63 -16.74 2.95
N PRO A 42 -10.55 -16.00 2.32
CA PRO A 42 -10.65 -15.88 0.87
C PRO A 42 -9.56 -14.97 0.31
N GLY A 43 -8.32 -15.45 0.14
CA GLY A 43 -7.24 -14.66 -0.50
C GLY A 43 -7.01 -13.26 0.11
N GLY A 44 -7.56 -13.01 1.30
CA GLY A 44 -7.58 -11.71 1.96
C GLY A 44 -6.26 -11.54 2.68
N THR A 45 -5.47 -10.60 2.19
CA THR A 45 -4.19 -10.22 2.79
C THR A 45 -4.32 -9.68 4.21
N SER A 46 -5.54 -9.47 4.74
CA SER A 46 -5.78 -8.94 6.09
C SER A 46 -5.10 -9.75 7.18
N GLY A 47 -5.08 -11.09 7.07
CA GLY A 47 -4.38 -11.94 8.06
C GLY A 47 -2.85 -11.98 7.91
N VAL A 48 -2.33 -11.65 6.72
CA VAL A 48 -0.89 -11.67 6.41
C VAL A 48 -0.26 -10.29 6.62
N LEU A 49 -1.04 -9.22 6.50
CA LEU A 49 -0.60 -7.82 6.62
C LEU A 49 -0.72 -7.24 8.03
N ASP A 50 -1.48 -7.87 8.93
CA ASP A 50 -1.57 -7.48 10.35
C ASP A 50 -0.37 -8.02 11.15
N SER A 51 0.84 -7.56 10.81
CA SER A 51 2.02 -7.84 11.63
C SER A 51 2.45 -6.57 12.36
N GLU A 52 2.33 -6.56 13.69
CA GLU A 52 2.90 -5.50 14.53
C GLU A 52 4.40 -5.26 14.23
N ALA A 53 5.09 -6.28 13.71
CA ALA A 53 6.48 -6.17 13.30
C ALA A 53 6.66 -5.26 12.07
N LEU A 54 5.77 -5.36 11.07
CA LEU A 54 5.77 -4.52 9.88
C LEU A 54 5.40 -3.07 10.22
N ASP A 55 4.43 -2.87 11.12
CA ASP A 55 4.05 -1.54 11.60
C ASP A 55 5.21 -0.86 12.36
N ARG A 56 5.89 -1.61 13.26
CA ARG A 56 7.08 -1.11 13.96
C ARG A 56 8.24 -0.80 13.00
N LEU A 57 8.43 -1.61 11.96
CA LEU A 57 9.43 -1.35 10.91
C LEU A 57 9.13 -0.06 10.14
N GLN A 58 7.88 0.14 9.75
CA GLN A 58 7.44 1.32 9.03
C GLN A 58 7.51 2.58 9.88
N GLN A 59 7.17 2.50 11.18
CA GLN A 59 7.33 3.61 12.10
C GLN A 59 8.80 4.01 12.25
N ARG A 60 9.72 3.04 12.42
CA ARG A 60 11.17 3.31 12.45
C ARG A 60 11.66 3.94 11.15
N ALA A 61 11.17 3.47 9.99
CA ALA A 61 11.50 4.07 8.70
C ALA A 61 11.06 5.54 8.62
N ALA A 62 9.85 5.84 9.11
CA ALA A 62 9.31 7.20 9.13
C ALA A 62 10.11 8.13 10.07
N GLU A 63 10.53 7.63 11.24
CA GLU A 63 11.37 8.37 12.19
C GLU A 63 12.73 8.72 11.58
N VAL A 64 13.44 7.73 11.00
CA VAL A 64 14.74 7.95 10.34
C VAL A 64 14.61 8.96 9.18
N GLN A 65 13.52 8.89 8.41
CA GLN A 65 13.26 9.83 7.32
C GLN A 65 13.01 11.26 7.80
N ALA A 66 12.26 11.43 8.90
CA ALA A 66 12.01 12.74 9.48
C ALA A 66 13.32 13.39 9.99
N ASP A 67 14.17 12.60 10.64
CA ASP A 67 15.46 13.06 11.14
C ASP A 67 16.41 13.46 10.00
N LEU A 68 16.45 12.67 8.92
CA LEU A 68 17.25 13.00 7.73
C LEU A 68 16.82 14.34 7.10
N GLN A 69 15.51 14.60 7.01
CA GLN A 69 14.97 15.85 6.48
C GLN A 69 15.36 17.07 7.32
N LEU A 70 15.32 16.93 8.65
CA LEU A 70 15.74 17.97 9.58
C LEU A 70 17.24 18.27 9.38
N ARG A 71 18.08 17.23 9.33
CA ARG A 71 19.53 17.37 9.16
C ARG A 71 19.95 17.95 7.82
N GLN A 72 19.25 17.64 6.72
CA GLN A 72 19.51 18.26 5.42
C GLN A 72 19.33 19.79 5.45
N THR A 73 18.33 20.28 6.19
CA THR A 73 18.09 21.71 6.35
C THR A 73 19.24 22.38 7.13
N GLU A 74 19.73 21.71 8.17
CA GLU A 74 20.87 22.17 8.97
C GLU A 74 22.18 22.17 8.16
N VAL A 75 22.43 21.14 7.35
CA VAL A 75 23.59 21.08 6.44
C VAL A 75 23.58 22.24 5.45
N ALA A 76 22.43 22.56 4.86
CA ALA A 76 22.31 23.69 3.93
C ALA A 76 22.61 25.03 4.62
N ALA A 77 22.19 25.19 5.88
CA ALA A 77 22.52 26.37 6.68
C ALA A 77 24.01 26.43 7.04
N ALA A 78 24.61 25.33 7.48
CA ALA A 78 26.03 25.25 7.83
C ALA A 78 26.95 25.54 6.63
N ARG A 79 26.60 25.05 5.43
CA ARG A 79 27.33 25.34 4.20
C ARG A 79 27.32 26.83 3.83
N ARG A 80 26.19 27.52 4.05
CA ARG A 80 26.11 28.98 3.85
C ARG A 80 27.00 29.70 4.85
N GLN A 81 26.89 29.36 6.13
CA GLN A 81 27.72 29.96 7.18
C GLN A 81 29.23 29.76 6.93
N LEU A 82 29.62 28.59 6.44
CA LEU A 82 31.00 28.32 6.04
C LEU A 82 31.45 29.22 4.88
N SER A 83 30.61 29.37 3.85
CA SER A 83 30.89 30.26 2.72
C SER A 83 31.02 31.72 3.16
N ASP A 84 30.13 32.18 4.05
CA ASP A 84 30.14 33.56 4.57
C ASP A 84 31.40 33.81 5.41
N ALA A 85 31.75 32.88 6.31
CA ALA A 85 32.96 32.99 7.12
C ALA A 85 34.24 32.99 6.28
N GLN A 86 34.27 32.23 5.16
CA GLN A 86 35.38 32.25 4.22
C GLN A 86 35.53 33.63 3.56
N ALA A 87 34.41 34.24 3.14
CA ALA A 87 34.40 35.58 2.56
C ALA A 87 34.83 36.66 3.57
N ASP A 88 34.43 36.52 4.84
CA ASP A 88 34.84 37.43 5.92
C ASP A 88 36.34 37.36 6.19
N VAL A 89 36.93 36.16 6.15
CA VAL A 89 38.40 35.99 6.25
C VAL A 89 39.12 36.68 5.09
N ASP A 90 38.63 36.51 3.86
CA ASP A 90 39.24 37.15 2.68
C ASP A 90 39.11 38.68 2.74
N ALA A 91 37.97 39.20 3.19
CA ALA A 91 37.76 40.62 3.41
C ALA A 91 38.68 41.17 4.52
N ALA A 92 38.82 40.47 5.64
CA ALA A 92 39.69 40.88 6.73
C ALA A 92 41.17 40.92 6.31
N ARG A 93 41.63 39.95 5.50
CA ARG A 93 42.98 39.95 4.91
C ARG A 93 43.21 41.17 4.02
N ALA A 94 42.25 41.52 3.17
CA ALA A 94 42.35 42.72 2.34
C ALA A 94 42.44 44.01 3.17
N VAL A 95 41.75 44.09 4.32
CA VAL A 95 41.84 45.22 5.25
C VAL A 95 43.22 45.29 5.92
N VAL A 96 43.79 44.14 6.31
CA VAL A 96 45.16 44.06 6.84
C VAL A 96 46.17 44.55 5.80
N ASP A 97 46.10 44.04 4.56
CA ASP A 97 46.98 44.44 3.46
C ASP A 97 46.91 45.95 3.20
N ALA A 98 45.70 46.53 3.21
CA ALA A 98 45.49 47.97 3.05
C ALA A 98 46.10 48.78 4.20
N ALA A 99 45.90 48.34 5.45
CA ALA A 99 46.47 48.99 6.63
C ALA A 99 48.01 48.93 6.66
N GLU A 100 48.59 47.82 6.22
CA GLU A 100 50.03 47.68 6.04
C GLU A 100 50.58 48.61 4.96
N GLY A 101 49.84 48.77 3.85
CA GLY A 101 50.16 49.75 2.80
C GLY A 101 50.19 51.18 3.32
N VAL A 102 49.16 51.62 4.05
CA VAL A 102 49.08 52.95 4.66
C VAL A 102 50.23 53.18 5.65
N LEU A 103 50.54 52.18 6.49
CA LEU A 103 51.66 52.29 7.43
C LEU A 103 53.01 52.40 6.71
N ALA A 104 53.20 51.64 5.62
CA ALA A 104 54.42 51.68 4.81
C ALA A 104 54.60 53.05 4.12
N GLU A 105 53.53 53.61 3.54
CA GLU A 105 53.54 54.94 2.94
C GLU A 105 53.92 56.02 3.96
N ASN A 106 53.26 56.02 5.12
CA ASN A 106 53.56 56.99 6.18
C ASN A 106 55.03 56.87 6.65
N ARG A 107 55.54 55.66 6.87
CA ARG A 107 56.95 55.42 7.22
C ARG A 107 57.92 55.90 6.14
N ALA A 108 57.56 55.75 4.86
CA ALA A 108 58.38 56.24 3.75
C ALA A 108 58.44 57.77 3.73
N VAL A 109 57.33 58.47 3.99
CA VAL A 109 57.29 59.93 4.12
C VAL A 109 58.16 60.40 5.29
N VAL A 110 58.07 59.74 6.46
CA VAL A 110 58.95 60.03 7.61
C VAL A 110 60.42 59.86 7.23
N ALA A 111 60.77 58.75 6.56
CA ALA A 111 62.14 58.47 6.15
C ALA A 111 62.68 59.49 5.14
N GLN A 112 61.85 59.94 4.19
CA GLN A 112 62.22 60.99 3.23
C GLN A 112 62.46 62.33 3.92
N TYR A 113 61.57 62.72 4.83
CA TYR A 113 61.72 63.94 5.63
C TYR A 113 63.01 63.89 6.47
N ALA A 114 63.22 62.80 7.22
CA ALA A 114 64.43 62.60 8.02
C ALA A 114 65.71 62.63 7.16
N SER A 115 65.70 61.99 5.98
CA SER A 115 66.83 62.02 5.05
C SER A 115 67.08 63.41 4.46
N ALA A 116 66.04 64.20 4.20
CA ALA A 116 66.18 65.57 3.69
C ALA A 116 66.81 66.48 4.74
N VAL A 117 66.31 66.43 5.98
CA VAL A 117 66.88 67.17 7.13
C VAL A 117 68.34 66.79 7.37
N TYR A 118 68.70 65.52 7.24
CA TYR A 118 70.08 65.04 7.38
C TYR A 118 71.00 65.50 6.24
N ARG A 119 70.53 65.45 4.98
CA ARG A 119 71.32 65.82 3.79
C ARG A 119 71.61 67.31 3.67
N ASP A 120 70.68 68.16 4.09
CA ASP A 120 70.91 69.61 4.17
C ASP A 120 71.80 70.01 5.36
N GLY A 121 72.46 69.03 6.01
CA GLY A 121 73.46 69.25 7.04
C GLY A 121 72.92 69.85 8.34
N GLY A 122 71.61 69.77 8.58
CA GLY A 122 70.97 70.49 9.69
C GLY A 122 70.96 72.02 9.53
N ALA A 123 71.03 72.55 8.30
CA ALA A 123 71.09 73.99 8.03
C ALA A 123 69.87 74.81 8.53
N LEU A 124 68.78 74.15 8.92
CA LEU A 124 67.62 74.74 9.59
C LEU A 124 67.55 74.30 11.06
N THR A 125 68.68 74.28 11.75
CA THR A 125 68.70 74.20 13.22
C THR A 125 68.43 75.57 13.83
N PRO A 126 67.92 75.64 15.07
CA PRO A 126 67.74 76.90 15.80
C PRO A 126 69.04 77.71 15.89
N LEU A 127 70.17 77.01 15.98
CA LEU A 127 71.53 77.58 15.97
C LEU A 127 71.90 78.24 14.64
N THR A 128 71.52 77.65 13.51
CA THR A 128 71.78 78.24 12.17
C THR A 128 70.88 79.43 11.85
N VAL A 129 69.61 79.43 12.27
CA VAL A 129 68.68 80.59 12.13
C VAL A 129 69.13 81.78 13.00
N LEU A 130 69.66 81.49 14.19
CA LEU A 130 70.27 82.48 15.09
C LEU A 130 71.58 83.06 14.52
N LEU A 131 72.42 82.22 13.91
CA LEU A 131 73.73 82.62 13.34
C LEU A 131 73.61 83.32 11.97
N SER A 132 72.51 83.15 11.24
CA SER A 132 72.26 83.83 9.96
C SER A 132 71.66 85.23 10.09
N GLY A 133 71.42 85.73 11.31
CA GLY A 133 70.94 87.09 11.58
C GLY A 133 69.43 87.27 11.66
N GLY A 134 68.65 86.21 11.95
CA GLY A 134 67.20 86.28 12.17
C GLY A 134 66.82 86.90 13.53
N ASP A 135 65.58 87.38 13.66
CA ASP A 135 65.05 87.90 14.93
C ASP A 135 64.91 86.73 15.94
N PRO A 136 65.22 86.92 17.25
CA PRO A 136 64.91 85.93 18.29
C PRO A 136 63.50 85.33 18.23
N ALA A 137 62.50 86.07 17.75
CA ALA A 137 61.14 85.56 17.53
C ALA A 137 61.07 84.48 16.42
N ASP A 138 61.88 84.59 15.36
CA ASP A 138 61.90 83.65 14.24
C ASP A 138 62.48 82.29 14.64
N VAL A 139 63.44 82.26 15.58
CA VAL A 139 64.03 81.03 16.13
C VAL A 139 63.01 80.25 16.96
N VAL A 140 62.20 80.94 17.76
CA VAL A 140 61.12 80.32 18.55
C VAL A 140 60.01 79.79 17.64
N ALA A 141 59.66 80.52 16.58
CA ALA A 141 58.68 80.07 15.58
C ALA A 141 59.16 78.82 14.83
N ALA A 142 60.44 78.76 14.44
CA ALA A 142 61.03 77.59 13.78
C ALA A 142 61.06 76.35 14.68
N LEU A 143 61.41 76.52 15.96
CA LEU A 143 61.34 75.44 16.96
C LEU A 143 59.93 74.90 17.15
N GLY A 144 58.95 75.80 17.30
CA GLY A 144 57.54 75.41 17.44
C GLY A 144 57.00 74.69 16.19
N TYR A 145 57.46 75.07 14.99
CA TYR A 145 57.10 74.38 13.75
C TYR A 145 57.68 72.96 13.68
N LEU A 146 58.96 72.77 14.01
CA LEU A 146 59.59 71.45 14.03
C LEU A 146 58.94 70.51 15.05
N GLU A 147 58.65 71.01 16.25
CA GLU A 147 57.97 70.25 17.29
C GLU A 147 56.54 69.86 16.86
N ALA A 148 55.83 70.76 16.15
CA ALA A 148 54.54 70.46 15.56
C ALA A 148 54.60 69.40 14.46
N VAL A 149 55.65 69.42 13.61
CA VAL A 149 55.87 68.42 12.55
C VAL A 149 56.21 67.05 13.14
N ASP A 150 57.08 66.97 14.14
CA ASP A 150 57.42 65.72 14.83
C ASP A 150 56.20 65.13 15.55
N ALA A 151 55.45 65.98 16.27
CA ALA A 151 54.22 65.57 16.94
C ALA A 151 53.16 65.06 15.94
N HIS A 152 53.00 65.75 14.81
CA HIS A 152 52.08 65.32 13.75
C HIS A 152 52.52 64.00 13.11
N THR A 153 53.81 63.85 12.83
CA THR A 153 54.37 62.64 12.22
C THR A 153 54.22 61.42 13.13
N ALA A 154 54.50 61.59 14.42
CA ALA A 154 54.26 60.55 15.43
C ALA A 154 52.77 60.19 15.54
N ALA A 155 51.88 61.17 15.48
CA ALA A 155 50.43 60.94 15.52
C ALA A 155 49.93 60.16 14.29
N VAL A 156 50.39 60.50 13.08
CA VAL A 156 49.97 59.83 11.84
C VAL A 156 50.47 58.39 11.78
N VAL A 157 51.75 58.13 12.11
CA VAL A 157 52.29 56.76 12.14
C VAL A 157 51.66 55.95 13.27
N GLY A 158 51.41 56.56 14.43
CA GLY A 158 50.71 55.94 15.55
C GLY A 158 49.30 55.50 15.18
N ALA A 159 48.52 56.39 14.54
CA ALA A 159 47.17 56.07 14.06
C ALA A 159 47.17 54.95 13.00
N ALA A 160 48.15 54.94 12.08
CA ALA A 160 48.28 53.88 11.09
C ALA A 160 48.63 52.52 11.72
N GLU A 161 49.48 52.49 12.75
CA GLU A 161 49.79 51.26 13.49
C GLU A 161 48.58 50.78 14.30
N GLU A 162 47.83 51.67 14.95
CA GLU A 162 46.57 51.33 15.63
C GLU A 162 45.56 50.71 14.66
N GLN A 163 45.40 51.29 13.46
CA GLN A 163 44.54 50.74 12.41
C GLN A 163 44.99 49.35 11.97
N ARG A 164 46.30 49.12 11.82
CA ARG A 164 46.87 47.80 11.48
C ARG A 164 46.58 46.76 12.56
N GLN A 165 46.74 47.13 13.83
CA GLN A 165 46.45 46.23 14.96
C GLN A 165 44.95 45.89 15.04
N ALA A 166 44.07 46.86 14.79
CA ALA A 166 42.64 46.62 14.71
C ALA A 166 42.28 45.66 13.57
N ALA A 167 42.90 45.82 12.38
CA ALA A 167 42.72 44.93 11.24
C ALA A 167 43.16 43.49 11.54
N LEU A 168 44.31 43.30 12.21
CA LEU A 168 44.77 41.99 12.66
C LEU A 168 43.80 41.34 13.67
N GLY A 169 43.25 42.13 14.60
CA GLY A 169 42.22 41.65 15.52
C GLY A 169 40.96 41.18 14.81
N GLN A 170 40.54 41.88 13.75
CA GLN A 170 39.42 41.48 12.90
C GLN A 170 39.73 40.17 12.15
N GLN A 171 40.95 40.02 11.62
CA GLN A 171 41.37 38.78 10.95
C GLN A 171 41.33 37.57 11.88
N VAL A 172 41.86 37.69 13.10
CA VAL A 172 41.81 36.60 14.11
C VAL A 172 40.37 36.19 14.42
N THR A 173 39.47 37.17 14.51
CA THR A 173 38.04 36.91 14.76
C THR A 173 37.39 36.15 13.59
N ALA A 174 37.70 36.56 12.36
CA ALA A 174 37.20 35.89 11.15
C ALA A 174 37.75 34.45 11.02
N ASP A 175 39.05 34.24 11.26
CA ASP A 175 39.68 32.91 11.23
C ASP A 175 39.05 31.96 12.28
N ALA A 176 38.74 32.47 13.47
CA ALA A 176 38.05 31.70 14.51
C ALA A 176 36.62 31.31 14.11
N ALA A 177 35.88 32.23 13.46
CA ALA A 177 34.53 31.97 12.96
C ALA A 177 34.53 30.92 11.84
N LEU A 178 35.52 30.98 10.94
CA LEU A 178 35.71 29.98 9.88
C LEU A 178 35.97 28.58 10.46
N ALA A 179 36.87 28.47 11.45
CA ALA A 179 37.17 27.20 12.10
C ALA A 179 35.96 26.59 12.82
N GLU A 180 35.09 27.41 13.41
CA GLU A 180 33.82 26.95 14.00
C GLU A 180 32.83 26.48 12.94
N ALA A 181 32.68 27.24 11.85
CA ALA A 181 31.80 26.85 10.74
C ALA A 181 32.25 25.53 10.08
N GLN A 182 33.55 25.30 9.96
CA GLN A 182 34.12 24.02 9.50
C GLN A 182 33.76 22.86 10.42
N ARG A 183 34.02 22.98 11.74
CA ARG A 183 33.65 21.93 12.70
C ARG A 183 32.18 21.57 12.64
N ARG A 184 31.31 22.58 12.59
CA ARG A 184 29.86 22.35 12.53
C ARG A 184 29.44 21.64 11.24
N ALA A 185 30.06 21.98 10.11
CA ALA A 185 29.80 21.31 8.84
C ALA A 185 30.24 19.84 8.86
N ASP A 186 31.40 19.55 9.45
CA ASP A 186 31.93 18.18 9.57
C ASP A 186 31.08 17.31 10.52
N GLU A 187 30.65 17.86 11.66
CA GLU A 187 29.74 17.17 12.60
C GLU A 187 28.41 16.79 11.93
N LEU A 188 27.78 17.74 11.23
CA LEU A 188 26.52 17.48 10.53
C LEU A 188 26.68 16.46 9.39
N ALA A 189 27.83 16.45 8.71
CA ALA A 189 28.11 15.45 7.67
C ALA A 189 28.21 14.04 8.26
N ALA A 190 28.82 13.88 9.44
CA ALA A 190 28.88 12.60 10.14
C ALA A 190 27.49 12.13 10.61
N GLU A 191 26.69 13.03 11.17
CA GLU A 191 25.31 12.71 11.58
C GLU A 191 24.43 12.25 10.40
N VAL A 192 24.55 12.90 9.23
CA VAL A 192 23.83 12.49 8.03
C VAL A 192 24.26 11.10 7.56
N ALA A 193 25.56 10.79 7.57
CA ALA A 193 26.05 9.47 7.17
C ALA A 193 25.52 8.33 8.08
N ASP A 194 25.45 8.57 9.38
CA ASP A 194 24.89 7.60 10.34
C ASP A 194 23.38 7.38 10.13
N LEU A 195 22.64 8.44 9.82
CA LEU A 195 21.21 8.36 9.48
C LEU A 195 20.97 7.64 8.16
N GLU A 196 21.79 7.87 7.14
CA GLU A 196 21.73 7.16 5.85
C GLU A 196 22.00 5.66 6.05
N ALA A 197 23.02 5.29 6.83
CA ALA A 197 23.28 3.89 7.17
C ALA A 197 22.12 3.24 7.94
N SER A 198 21.46 3.99 8.82
CA SER A 198 20.27 3.53 9.54
C SER A 198 19.07 3.33 8.59
N ALA A 199 18.90 4.22 7.61
CA ALA A 199 17.85 4.12 6.61
C ALA A 199 18.04 2.88 5.71
N ASP A 200 19.27 2.59 5.30
CA ASP A 200 19.62 1.39 4.53
C ASP A 200 19.30 0.11 5.32
N ALA A 201 19.65 0.08 6.61
CA ALA A 201 19.37 -1.06 7.47
C ALA A 201 17.85 -1.31 7.63
N VAL A 202 17.06 -0.26 7.86
CA VAL A 202 15.59 -0.38 7.97
C VAL A 202 14.99 -0.84 6.65
N THR A 203 15.50 -0.34 5.52
CA THR A 203 15.04 -0.76 4.18
C THR A 203 15.31 -2.24 3.95
N ALA A 204 16.50 -2.73 4.30
CA ALA A 204 16.83 -4.16 4.19
C ALA A 204 15.95 -5.05 5.08
N GLU A 205 15.63 -4.61 6.31
CA GLU A 205 14.69 -5.34 7.19
C GLU A 205 13.27 -5.39 6.61
N LEU A 206 12.82 -4.28 5.99
CA LEU A 206 11.52 -4.21 5.34
C LEU A 206 11.44 -5.13 4.12
N ASP A 207 12.46 -5.17 3.27
CA ASP A 207 12.52 -6.04 2.09
C ASP A 207 12.41 -7.52 2.46
N VAL A 208 13.08 -7.93 3.55
CA VAL A 208 12.97 -9.31 4.07
C VAL A 208 11.54 -9.60 4.54
N ALA A 209 10.95 -8.68 5.31
CA ALA A 209 9.57 -8.85 5.81
C ALA A 209 8.55 -8.93 4.66
N LEU A 210 8.70 -8.10 3.63
CA LEU A 210 7.86 -8.13 2.43
C LEU A 210 8.05 -9.43 1.63
N GLY A 211 9.29 -9.92 1.51
CA GLY A 211 9.58 -11.21 0.87
C GLY A 211 8.94 -12.41 1.59
N ASP A 212 8.78 -12.34 2.90
CA ASP A 212 8.06 -13.37 3.67
C ASP A 212 6.54 -13.32 3.42
N VAL A 213 5.98 -12.12 3.38
CA VAL A 213 4.56 -11.86 3.05
C VAL A 213 4.23 -12.34 1.63
N ASP A 214 5.07 -12.01 0.65
CA ASP A 214 4.88 -12.40 -0.75
C ASP A 214 4.86 -13.93 -0.91
N ARG A 215 5.75 -14.64 -0.21
CA ARG A 215 5.78 -16.11 -0.21
C ARG A 215 4.51 -16.70 0.41
N GLN A 216 4.06 -16.17 1.55
CA GLN A 216 2.82 -16.62 2.18
C GLN A 216 1.60 -16.37 1.30
N LEU A 217 1.54 -15.22 0.62
CA LEU A 217 0.45 -14.91 -0.31
C LEU A 217 0.45 -15.84 -1.52
N ALA A 218 1.62 -16.13 -2.10
CA ALA A 218 1.76 -17.08 -3.19
C ALA A 218 1.30 -18.50 -2.78
N ASP A 219 1.67 -18.94 -1.58
CA ASP A 219 1.24 -20.24 -1.04
C ASP A 219 -0.29 -20.30 -0.87
N LEU A 220 -0.91 -19.24 -0.34
CA LEU A 220 -2.38 -19.15 -0.19
C LEU A 220 -3.10 -19.14 -1.55
N GLN A 221 -2.57 -18.41 -2.54
CA GLN A 221 -3.11 -18.40 -3.90
C GLN A 221 -3.03 -19.78 -4.54
N GLN A 222 -1.91 -20.49 -4.37
CA GLN A 222 -1.76 -21.85 -4.90
C GLN A 222 -2.74 -22.82 -4.22
N GLN A 223 -2.89 -22.76 -2.90
CA GLN A 223 -3.89 -23.55 -2.16
C GLN A 223 -5.31 -23.30 -2.68
N GLN A 224 -5.65 -22.04 -2.96
CA GLN A 224 -6.96 -21.69 -3.52
C GLN A 224 -7.18 -22.30 -4.92
N VAL A 225 -6.14 -22.31 -5.77
CA VAL A 225 -6.18 -22.95 -7.10
C VAL A 225 -6.38 -24.46 -6.98
N ASP A 226 -5.70 -25.10 -6.02
CA ASP A 226 -5.81 -26.53 -5.78
C ASP A 226 -7.22 -26.90 -5.31
N VAL A 227 -7.79 -26.13 -4.36
CA VAL A 227 -9.18 -26.29 -3.89
C VAL A 227 -10.17 -26.14 -5.04
N ASN A 228 -10.03 -25.10 -5.87
CA ASN A 228 -10.90 -24.86 -7.02
C ASN A 228 -10.84 -26.05 -8.00
N THR A 229 -9.62 -26.50 -8.33
CA THR A 229 -9.39 -27.59 -9.29
C THR A 229 -9.96 -28.92 -8.78
N GLN A 230 -9.71 -29.25 -7.51
CA GLN A 230 -10.23 -30.46 -6.90
C GLN A 230 -11.76 -30.43 -6.81
N THR A 231 -12.35 -29.28 -6.47
CA THR A 231 -13.80 -29.12 -6.38
C THR A 231 -14.47 -29.30 -7.74
N ALA A 232 -13.93 -28.68 -8.80
CA ALA A 232 -14.42 -28.88 -10.17
C ALA A 232 -14.26 -30.34 -10.65
N ALA A 233 -13.20 -31.04 -10.23
CA ALA A 233 -13.02 -32.46 -10.51
C ALA A 233 -14.05 -33.34 -9.78
N ASN A 234 -14.29 -33.07 -8.48
CA ASN A 234 -15.30 -33.77 -7.68
C ASN A 234 -16.71 -33.60 -8.26
N TRP A 235 -17.06 -32.38 -8.67
CA TRP A 235 -18.34 -32.10 -9.31
C TRP A 235 -18.52 -32.88 -10.61
N ARG A 236 -17.52 -32.89 -11.50
CA ARG A 236 -17.55 -33.69 -12.74
C ARG A 236 -17.68 -35.19 -12.46
N ALA A 237 -17.01 -35.70 -11.42
CA ALA A 237 -17.14 -37.09 -11.01
C ALA A 237 -18.56 -37.42 -10.52
N TYR A 238 -19.18 -36.54 -9.72
CA TYR A 238 -20.57 -36.68 -9.29
C TYR A 238 -21.54 -36.74 -10.49
N VAL A 239 -21.42 -35.81 -11.44
CA VAL A 239 -22.25 -35.81 -12.66
C VAL A 239 -22.01 -37.08 -13.49
N GLY A 240 -20.76 -37.54 -13.58
CA GLY A 240 -20.41 -38.81 -14.24
C GLY A 240 -21.08 -40.02 -13.59
N GLN A 241 -21.09 -40.11 -12.26
CA GLN A 241 -21.74 -41.20 -11.53
C GLN A 241 -23.25 -41.27 -11.76
N LEU A 242 -23.92 -40.12 -11.92
CA LEU A 242 -25.34 -40.08 -12.29
C LEU A 242 -25.56 -40.68 -13.69
N GLY A 243 -24.71 -40.31 -14.65
CA GLY A 243 -24.77 -40.86 -16.02
C GLY A 243 -24.49 -42.36 -16.07
N GLU A 244 -23.47 -42.84 -15.35
CA GLU A 244 -23.14 -44.27 -15.24
C GLU A 244 -24.25 -45.08 -14.57
N ALA A 245 -24.95 -44.50 -13.60
CA ALA A 245 -26.11 -45.11 -12.96
C ALA A 245 -27.38 -45.08 -13.84
N GLY A 246 -27.33 -44.47 -15.03
CA GLY A 246 -28.47 -44.33 -15.93
C GLY A 246 -29.54 -43.35 -15.41
N VAL A 247 -29.18 -42.46 -14.48
CA VAL A 247 -30.10 -41.46 -13.94
C VAL A 247 -30.29 -40.36 -14.97
N VAL A 248 -31.53 -40.23 -15.47
CA VAL A 248 -31.95 -39.07 -16.26
C VAL A 248 -32.36 -37.99 -15.27
N LEU A 249 -31.68 -36.85 -15.30
CA LEU A 249 -31.97 -35.73 -14.40
C LEU A 249 -33.36 -35.16 -14.70
N PRO A 250 -34.30 -35.18 -13.75
CA PRO A 250 -35.63 -34.61 -13.95
C PRO A 250 -35.57 -33.06 -13.95
N PRO A 251 -36.48 -32.38 -14.65
CA PRO A 251 -36.62 -30.93 -14.55
C PRO A 251 -37.10 -30.54 -13.14
N ALA A 252 -36.84 -29.31 -12.72
CA ALA A 252 -37.18 -28.80 -11.39
C ALA A 252 -38.66 -29.05 -11.00
N ALA A 253 -39.57 -28.88 -11.96
CA ALA A 253 -41.01 -29.06 -11.75
C ALA A 253 -41.41 -30.47 -11.27
N GLU A 254 -40.67 -31.51 -11.66
CA GLU A 254 -40.94 -32.90 -11.26
C GLU A 254 -40.45 -33.22 -9.84
N LEU A 255 -39.63 -32.35 -9.24
CA LEU A 255 -39.10 -32.53 -7.89
C LEU A 255 -39.78 -31.63 -6.83
N LEU A 256 -40.83 -30.88 -7.21
CA LEU A 256 -41.55 -29.98 -6.29
C LEU A 256 -42.45 -30.72 -5.29
N ASP A 257 -42.98 -31.89 -5.66
CA ASP A 257 -43.79 -32.75 -4.77
C ASP A 257 -43.01 -34.03 -4.41
N PRO A 258 -42.25 -34.01 -3.30
CA PRO A 258 -41.34 -35.09 -2.95
C PRO A 258 -42.06 -36.34 -2.41
N VAL A 259 -43.39 -36.33 -2.25
CA VAL A 259 -44.13 -37.44 -1.63
C VAL A 259 -45.10 -38.11 -2.62
N ALA A 260 -45.81 -37.34 -3.44
CA ALA A 260 -46.88 -37.89 -4.28
C ALA A 260 -46.48 -38.10 -5.76
N ALA A 261 -45.43 -37.44 -6.25
CA ALA A 261 -45.18 -37.34 -7.69
C ALA A 261 -43.72 -37.53 -8.14
N LEU A 262 -42.85 -38.13 -7.30
CA LEU A 262 -41.46 -38.36 -7.69
C LEU A 262 -41.33 -39.32 -8.89
N PRO A 263 -40.41 -39.05 -9.84
CA PRO A 263 -40.08 -39.98 -10.91
C PRO A 263 -39.71 -41.38 -10.42
N ALA A 264 -40.05 -42.40 -11.22
CA ALA A 264 -39.82 -43.80 -10.86
C ALA A 264 -38.33 -44.09 -10.58
N GLY A 265 -38.05 -44.75 -9.47
CA GLY A 265 -36.69 -45.07 -9.03
C GLY A 265 -36.04 -44.00 -8.14
N LEU A 266 -36.67 -42.84 -7.97
CA LEU A 266 -36.26 -41.83 -7.00
C LEU A 266 -37.02 -41.97 -5.68
N THR A 267 -36.36 -41.62 -4.59
CA THR A 267 -36.93 -41.56 -3.24
C THR A 267 -36.69 -40.18 -2.62
N PRO A 268 -37.55 -39.71 -1.71
CA PRO A 268 -37.37 -38.40 -1.07
C PRO A 268 -36.11 -38.35 -0.19
N ILE A 269 -35.58 -37.14 -0.03
CA ILE A 269 -34.55 -36.80 0.98
C ILE A 269 -35.25 -36.17 2.19
N GLY A 270 -34.83 -36.51 3.40
CA GLY A 270 -35.42 -35.97 4.62
C GLY A 270 -35.07 -34.50 4.84
N ALA A 271 -36.04 -33.70 5.29
CA ALA A 271 -35.84 -32.31 5.71
C ALA A 271 -35.52 -32.21 7.21
N ALA A 272 -34.73 -31.21 7.61
CA ALA A 272 -34.32 -30.97 8.99
C ALA A 272 -35.53 -30.67 9.90
N ALA A 273 -36.53 -29.96 9.36
CA ALA A 273 -37.80 -29.68 10.05
C ALA A 273 -38.75 -30.90 10.09
N GLY A 274 -38.35 -32.04 9.54
CA GLY A 274 -39.18 -33.23 9.36
C GLY A 274 -39.94 -33.23 8.03
N GLY A 275 -40.21 -34.42 7.50
CA GLY A 275 -40.80 -34.60 6.17
C GLY A 275 -39.73 -34.73 5.08
N ALA A 276 -40.10 -34.40 3.84
CA ALA A 276 -39.23 -34.52 2.67
C ALA A 276 -38.88 -33.15 2.09
N GLN A 277 -37.63 -32.97 1.66
CA GLN A 277 -37.17 -31.74 1.02
C GLN A 277 -37.75 -31.62 -0.40
N GLN A 278 -38.19 -30.43 -0.77
CA GLN A 278 -38.62 -30.11 -2.13
C GLN A 278 -37.41 -29.76 -3.01
N GLY A 279 -37.51 -30.03 -4.32
CA GLY A 279 -36.48 -29.67 -5.30
C GLY A 279 -35.25 -30.57 -5.28
N ALA A 280 -35.32 -31.73 -4.64
CA ALA A 280 -34.27 -32.76 -4.67
C ALA A 280 -34.83 -34.15 -4.35
N ALA A 281 -34.16 -35.18 -4.81
CA ALA A 281 -34.45 -36.57 -4.49
C ALA A 281 -33.14 -37.38 -4.40
N GLN A 282 -33.24 -38.65 -4.04
CA GLN A 282 -32.10 -39.56 -4.06
C GLN A 282 -32.41 -40.80 -4.90
N PHE A 283 -31.41 -41.31 -5.60
CA PHE A 283 -31.46 -42.59 -6.33
C PHE A 283 -30.79 -43.68 -5.48
N PRO A 284 -31.55 -44.65 -4.95
CA PRO A 284 -30.99 -45.71 -4.11
C PRO A 284 -30.06 -46.63 -4.91
N ARG A 285 -28.82 -46.78 -4.45
CA ARG A 285 -27.85 -47.76 -4.95
C ARG A 285 -26.91 -48.20 -3.84
N GLU A 286 -26.27 -49.35 -4.03
CA GLU A 286 -25.20 -49.83 -3.15
C GLU A 286 -23.83 -49.33 -3.62
N PRO A 287 -22.91 -48.91 -2.72
CA PRO A 287 -23.06 -48.82 -1.27
C PRO A 287 -23.67 -47.51 -0.76
N THR A 288 -23.89 -46.51 -1.64
CA THR A 288 -24.40 -45.19 -1.26
C THR A 288 -25.40 -44.63 -2.28
N SER A 289 -26.56 -44.17 -1.79
CA SER A 289 -27.53 -43.42 -2.61
C SER A 289 -26.90 -42.20 -3.27
N LEU A 290 -27.29 -41.92 -4.50
CA LEU A 290 -26.89 -40.71 -5.21
C LEU A 290 -27.88 -39.59 -4.96
N LEU A 291 -27.40 -38.40 -4.65
CA LEU A 291 -28.20 -37.18 -4.69
C LEU A 291 -28.64 -36.94 -6.14
N VAL A 292 -29.90 -36.61 -6.36
CA VAL A 292 -30.48 -36.25 -7.66
C VAL A 292 -31.06 -34.85 -7.54
N LEU A 293 -30.42 -33.92 -8.22
CA LEU A 293 -30.82 -32.52 -8.31
C LEU A 293 -31.56 -32.28 -9.64
N PRO A 294 -32.34 -31.19 -9.76
CA PRO A 294 -32.93 -30.76 -11.02
C PRO A 294 -31.88 -30.63 -12.12
N ALA A 295 -32.26 -30.95 -13.36
CA ALA A 295 -31.40 -30.77 -14.53
C ALA A 295 -30.86 -29.33 -14.63
N GLU A 296 -31.72 -28.35 -14.34
CA GLU A 296 -31.39 -26.93 -14.34
C GLU A 296 -30.34 -26.61 -13.26
N THR A 297 -30.49 -27.13 -12.05
CA THR A 297 -29.52 -26.95 -10.96
C THR A 297 -28.16 -27.53 -11.31
N VAL A 298 -28.12 -28.75 -11.87
CA VAL A 298 -26.86 -29.40 -12.27
C VAL A 298 -26.17 -28.60 -13.39
N ALA A 299 -26.93 -28.08 -14.36
CA ALA A 299 -26.40 -27.25 -15.42
C ALA A 299 -25.84 -25.92 -14.88
N ALA A 300 -26.56 -25.25 -13.97
CA ALA A 300 -26.13 -23.99 -13.37
C ALA A 300 -24.85 -24.14 -12.54
N VAL A 301 -24.77 -25.13 -11.65
CA VAL A 301 -23.56 -25.40 -10.87
C VAL A 301 -22.39 -25.76 -11.80
N THR A 302 -22.64 -26.52 -12.87
CA THR A 302 -21.60 -26.83 -13.88
C THR A 302 -21.10 -25.57 -14.59
N ALA A 303 -21.99 -24.65 -14.95
CA ALA A 303 -21.61 -23.37 -15.55
C ALA A 303 -20.76 -22.52 -14.59
N ALA A 304 -21.14 -22.46 -13.31
CA ALA A 304 -20.39 -21.76 -12.27
C ALA A 304 -19.00 -22.39 -12.03
N MET A 305 -18.88 -23.72 -12.04
CA MET A 305 -17.60 -24.43 -11.95
C MET A 305 -16.65 -24.05 -13.10
N ASN A 306 -17.18 -23.83 -14.30
CA ASN A 306 -16.38 -23.40 -15.45
C ASN A 306 -15.89 -21.94 -15.34
N ALA A 307 -16.48 -21.15 -14.44
CA ALA A 307 -16.03 -19.80 -14.15
C ALA A 307 -14.93 -19.74 -13.08
N LEU A 308 -14.60 -20.85 -12.39
CA LEU A 308 -13.57 -20.87 -11.35
C LEU A 308 -12.22 -20.32 -11.86
N GLY A 309 -11.62 -19.44 -11.06
CA GLY A 309 -10.39 -18.73 -11.39
C GLY A 309 -10.55 -17.56 -12.36
N ARG A 310 -11.76 -17.29 -12.88
CA ARG A 310 -12.01 -16.05 -13.63
C ARG A 310 -11.95 -14.83 -12.70
N PRO A 311 -11.46 -13.67 -13.17
CA PRO A 311 -11.43 -12.45 -12.37
C PRO A 311 -12.79 -12.04 -11.82
N TYR A 312 -12.79 -11.47 -10.62
CA TYR A 312 -13.92 -10.68 -10.13
C TYR A 312 -13.76 -9.23 -10.58
N ALA A 313 -14.85 -8.61 -11.02
CA ALA A 313 -14.90 -7.17 -11.20
C ALA A 313 -16.33 -6.65 -10.91
N PRO A 314 -16.47 -5.59 -10.08
CA PRO A 314 -17.78 -5.04 -9.73
C PRO A 314 -18.61 -4.68 -10.97
N GLY A 315 -19.88 -5.08 -10.99
CA GLY A 315 -20.82 -4.76 -12.07
C GLY A 315 -20.55 -5.43 -13.43
N THR A 316 -19.61 -6.38 -13.51
CA THR A 316 -19.35 -7.14 -14.75
C THR A 316 -20.18 -8.42 -14.80
N ALA A 317 -20.51 -8.91 -16.01
CA ALA A 317 -21.40 -10.06 -16.21
C ALA A 317 -20.84 -11.13 -17.19
N GLY A 318 -19.53 -11.38 -17.12
CA GLY A 318 -18.85 -12.44 -17.86
C GLY A 318 -18.60 -12.19 -19.34
N PRO A 319 -17.89 -13.12 -20.03
CA PRO A 319 -17.18 -14.27 -19.44
C PRO A 319 -15.78 -13.91 -18.91
N ASP A 320 -15.29 -12.71 -19.18
CA ASP A 320 -13.92 -12.27 -18.84
C ASP A 320 -13.75 -11.91 -17.36
N SER A 321 -14.83 -11.46 -16.71
CA SER A 321 -14.89 -11.21 -15.27
C SER A 321 -16.32 -11.27 -14.77
N TRP A 322 -16.50 -11.51 -13.48
CA TRP A 322 -17.82 -11.67 -12.87
C TRP A 322 -18.00 -10.78 -11.65
N ASP A 323 -19.20 -10.24 -11.50
CA ASP A 323 -19.76 -9.82 -10.23
C ASP A 323 -20.52 -10.97 -9.55
N CYS A 324 -20.69 -10.94 -8.22
CA CYS A 324 -21.30 -12.06 -7.48
C CYS A 324 -22.75 -12.34 -7.90
N GLY A 325 -23.57 -11.30 -8.13
CA GLY A 325 -24.94 -11.48 -8.59
C GLY A 325 -24.99 -11.96 -10.04
N SER A 326 -24.17 -11.36 -10.90
CA SER A 326 -24.11 -11.69 -12.33
C SER A 326 -23.67 -13.14 -12.62
N LEU A 327 -22.77 -13.68 -11.79
CA LEU A 327 -22.32 -15.07 -11.90
C LEU A 327 -23.50 -16.02 -11.67
N VAL A 328 -24.29 -15.73 -10.63
CA VAL A 328 -25.48 -16.50 -10.28
C VAL A 328 -26.51 -16.41 -11.39
N SER A 329 -26.89 -15.19 -11.80
CA SER A 329 -27.92 -14.98 -12.81
C SER A 329 -27.56 -15.60 -14.15
N THR A 330 -26.29 -15.51 -14.56
CA THR A 330 -25.82 -16.09 -15.83
C THR A 330 -25.75 -17.61 -15.77
N ALA A 331 -25.27 -18.18 -14.66
CA ALA A 331 -25.21 -19.63 -14.48
C ALA A 331 -26.61 -20.26 -14.54
N TYR A 332 -27.58 -19.65 -13.87
CA TYR A 332 -28.97 -20.11 -13.85
C TYR A 332 -29.73 -19.79 -15.15
N GLY A 333 -29.48 -18.64 -15.77
CA GLY A 333 -30.07 -18.28 -17.07
C GLY A 333 -29.66 -19.25 -18.18
N ALA A 334 -28.39 -19.68 -18.20
CA ALA A 334 -27.91 -20.72 -19.11
C ALA A 334 -28.60 -22.09 -18.89
N ALA A 335 -29.16 -22.31 -17.69
CA ALA A 335 -29.90 -23.49 -17.31
C ALA A 335 -31.43 -23.33 -17.45
N GLY A 336 -31.92 -22.18 -17.92
CA GLY A 336 -33.34 -21.92 -18.14
C GLY A 336 -34.12 -21.39 -16.92
N ILE A 337 -33.42 -20.95 -15.86
CA ILE A 337 -34.04 -20.26 -14.72
C ILE A 337 -33.64 -18.78 -14.77
N ASP A 338 -34.62 -17.92 -15.07
CA ASP A 338 -34.41 -16.48 -15.12
C ASP A 338 -34.33 -15.90 -13.69
N LEU A 339 -33.18 -15.32 -13.35
CA LEU A 339 -32.92 -14.67 -12.07
C LEU A 339 -32.43 -13.23 -12.28
N PRO A 340 -32.69 -12.31 -11.34
CA PRO A 340 -32.09 -10.97 -11.37
C PRO A 340 -30.57 -11.03 -11.21
N ASP A 341 -29.87 -9.99 -11.65
CA ASP A 341 -28.41 -9.91 -11.75
C ASP A 341 -27.70 -9.27 -10.56
N ASP A 342 -28.45 -8.69 -9.61
CA ASP A 342 -27.92 -8.07 -8.39
C ASP A 342 -28.19 -8.92 -7.13
N GLN A 343 -27.28 -8.86 -6.16
CA GLN A 343 -27.35 -9.63 -4.92
C GLN A 343 -28.61 -9.33 -4.08
N ALA A 344 -29.07 -8.08 -4.03
CA ALA A 344 -30.24 -7.70 -3.25
C ALA A 344 -31.54 -8.13 -3.96
N ALA A 345 -31.58 -8.02 -5.28
CA ALA A 345 -32.71 -8.51 -6.07
C ALA A 345 -32.80 -10.05 -6.00
N LEU A 346 -31.67 -10.76 -6.06
CA LEU A 346 -31.61 -12.22 -5.86
C LEU A 346 -32.15 -12.61 -4.48
N PHE A 347 -31.75 -11.91 -3.43
CA PHE A 347 -32.25 -12.12 -2.07
C PHE A 347 -33.78 -11.98 -2.02
N ALA A 348 -34.31 -10.95 -2.69
CA ALA A 348 -35.72 -10.61 -2.63
C ALA A 348 -36.62 -11.69 -3.20
N VAL A 349 -36.21 -12.34 -4.29
CA VAL A 349 -37.04 -13.32 -5.01
C VAL A 349 -36.75 -14.76 -4.64
N SER A 350 -35.69 -15.06 -3.89
CA SER A 350 -35.28 -16.44 -3.62
C SER A 350 -36.12 -17.14 -2.55
N THR A 351 -36.73 -18.27 -2.88
CA THR A 351 -37.52 -19.09 -1.95
C THR A 351 -36.66 -19.70 -0.84
N PRO A 352 -36.98 -19.49 0.45
CA PRO A 352 -36.15 -19.87 1.58
C PRO A 352 -35.99 -21.38 1.74
N VAL A 353 -34.80 -21.80 2.18
CA VAL A 353 -34.48 -23.15 2.68
C VAL A 353 -33.74 -23.04 4.00
N GLU A 354 -33.94 -24.00 4.90
CA GLU A 354 -33.21 -24.07 6.16
C GLU A 354 -31.71 -24.33 5.92
N LEU A 355 -30.82 -23.71 6.71
CA LEU A 355 -29.37 -23.88 6.57
C LEU A 355 -28.94 -25.37 6.66
N ALA A 356 -29.66 -26.17 7.45
CA ALA A 356 -29.44 -27.61 7.60
C ALA A 356 -29.86 -28.44 6.37
N ASP A 357 -30.68 -27.87 5.48
CA ASP A 357 -31.22 -28.50 4.28
C ASP A 357 -30.57 -27.96 2.98
N VAL A 358 -29.45 -27.22 3.11
CA VAL A 358 -28.66 -26.71 1.98
C VAL A 358 -28.20 -27.85 1.08
N LEU A 359 -28.43 -27.68 -0.22
CA LEU A 359 -27.99 -28.58 -1.27
C LEU A 359 -27.13 -27.84 -2.31
N PRO A 360 -26.32 -28.57 -3.10
CA PRO A 360 -25.58 -27.98 -4.20
C PRO A 360 -26.52 -27.23 -5.15
N GLY A 361 -26.21 -25.96 -5.43
CA GLY A 361 -27.02 -25.06 -6.24
C GLY A 361 -27.80 -24.01 -5.43
N ASP A 362 -28.09 -24.24 -4.16
CA ASP A 362 -28.78 -23.23 -3.35
C ASP A 362 -27.95 -21.93 -3.28
N LEU A 363 -28.62 -20.78 -3.30
CA LEU A 363 -27.98 -19.48 -3.15
C LEU A 363 -27.80 -19.18 -1.68
N VAL A 364 -26.57 -18.87 -1.27
CA VAL A 364 -26.26 -18.47 0.10
C VAL A 364 -25.95 -16.99 0.12
N PHE A 365 -26.70 -16.26 0.93
CA PHE A 365 -26.56 -14.83 1.12
C PHE A 365 -25.85 -14.58 2.45
N LEU A 366 -24.76 -13.81 2.40
CA LEU A 366 -23.95 -13.48 3.57
C LEU A 366 -24.12 -12.01 3.96
N GLY A 367 -24.05 -11.72 5.25
CA GLY A 367 -24.14 -10.37 5.80
C GLY A 367 -23.79 -10.30 7.28
N THR A 368 -23.74 -9.08 7.81
CA THR A 368 -23.61 -8.83 9.25
C THR A 368 -24.72 -7.90 9.73
N PRO A 369 -25.00 -7.84 11.05
CA PRO A 369 -25.99 -6.90 11.60
C PRO A 369 -25.71 -5.44 11.24
N GLU A 370 -24.43 -5.07 11.09
CA GLU A 370 -23.98 -3.71 10.80
C GLU A 370 -24.06 -3.39 9.31
N SER A 371 -23.52 -4.26 8.44
CA SER A 371 -23.44 -3.99 7.00
C SER A 371 -24.69 -4.38 6.22
N GLY A 372 -25.58 -5.18 6.81
CA GLY A 372 -26.68 -5.82 6.09
C GLY A 372 -26.17 -6.90 5.13
N LEU A 373 -26.90 -7.12 4.03
CA LEU A 373 -26.51 -8.04 2.96
C LEU A 373 -25.21 -7.57 2.31
N GLY A 374 -24.23 -8.47 2.23
CA GLY A 374 -22.90 -8.17 1.71
C GLY A 374 -22.43 -9.03 0.54
N HIS A 375 -22.99 -10.22 0.35
CA HIS A 375 -22.50 -11.16 -0.67
C HIS A 375 -23.54 -12.24 -1.00
N VAL A 376 -23.42 -12.82 -2.19
CA VAL A 376 -24.16 -14.01 -2.63
C VAL A 376 -23.21 -14.98 -3.33
N GLY A 377 -23.47 -16.27 -3.21
CA GLY A 377 -22.86 -17.31 -4.03
C GLY A 377 -23.68 -18.59 -4.04
N ILE A 378 -23.15 -19.62 -4.71
CA ILE A 378 -23.82 -20.90 -4.95
C ILE A 378 -23.24 -21.93 -3.98
N ALA A 379 -24.06 -22.49 -3.09
CA ALA A 379 -23.71 -23.60 -2.23
C ALA A 379 -23.25 -24.79 -3.06
N LEU A 380 -22.20 -25.46 -2.59
CA LEU A 380 -21.75 -26.74 -3.12
C LEU A 380 -22.09 -27.88 -2.16
N ASP A 381 -22.21 -27.56 -0.88
CA ASP A 381 -22.70 -28.40 0.20
C ASP A 381 -23.04 -27.49 1.39
N GLY A 382 -23.37 -28.07 2.55
CA GLY A 382 -23.67 -27.30 3.77
C GLY A 382 -22.46 -26.60 4.41
N GLN A 383 -21.26 -26.66 3.82
CA GLN A 383 -20.01 -26.11 4.35
C GLN A 383 -19.24 -25.24 3.37
N THR A 384 -19.53 -25.31 2.07
CA THR A 384 -18.76 -24.63 1.03
C THR A 384 -19.66 -23.96 0.00
N MET A 385 -19.17 -22.87 -0.57
CA MET A 385 -19.83 -22.13 -1.65
C MET A 385 -18.84 -21.70 -2.71
N LEU A 386 -19.34 -21.55 -3.93
CA LEU A 386 -18.68 -20.96 -5.08
C LEU A 386 -19.22 -19.55 -5.30
N ALA A 387 -18.35 -18.56 -5.37
CA ALA A 387 -18.75 -17.17 -5.59
C ALA A 387 -17.70 -16.38 -6.36
N ALA A 388 -18.12 -15.32 -7.07
CA ALA A 388 -17.22 -14.25 -7.49
C ALA A 388 -16.97 -13.34 -6.28
N ASP A 389 -15.83 -13.49 -5.62
CA ASP A 389 -15.55 -12.81 -4.34
C ASP A 389 -14.60 -11.63 -4.55
N GLY A 390 -15.05 -10.44 -4.16
CA GLY A 390 -14.27 -9.23 -4.29
C GLY A 390 -13.01 -9.20 -3.47
N ARG A 391 -12.94 -9.96 -2.37
CA ARG A 391 -11.75 -10.06 -1.51
C ARG A 391 -10.68 -10.96 -2.13
N ALA A 392 -11.13 -12.03 -2.78
CA ALA A 392 -10.24 -12.93 -3.51
C ALA A 392 -9.86 -12.38 -4.90
N GLY A 393 -10.63 -11.42 -5.43
CA GLY A 393 -10.44 -10.87 -6.77
C GLY A 393 -10.74 -11.87 -7.89
N ALA A 394 -11.44 -12.97 -7.59
CA ALA A 394 -11.71 -14.04 -8.54
C ALA A 394 -12.96 -14.85 -8.14
N VAL A 395 -13.42 -15.70 -9.06
CA VAL A 395 -14.38 -16.76 -8.78
C VAL A 395 -13.67 -17.90 -8.05
N VAL A 396 -14.08 -18.17 -6.81
CA VAL A 396 -13.40 -19.11 -5.90
C VAL A 396 -14.39 -20.01 -5.17
N VAL A 397 -13.91 -21.17 -4.74
CA VAL A 397 -14.57 -22.01 -3.74
C VAL A 397 -14.06 -21.62 -2.36
N ARG A 398 -14.97 -21.40 -1.42
CA ARG A 398 -14.65 -20.98 -0.05
C ARG A 398 -15.51 -21.70 0.98
N ARG A 399 -15.09 -21.66 2.25
CA ARG A 399 -15.97 -22.07 3.35
C ARG A 399 -17.16 -21.12 3.45
N LEU A 400 -18.31 -21.70 3.79
CA LEU A 400 -19.51 -21.00 4.22
C LEU A 400 -19.34 -20.55 5.68
N PRO A 401 -19.27 -19.23 5.96
CA PRO A 401 -19.28 -18.72 7.33
C PRO A 401 -20.70 -18.78 7.88
N ALA A 402 -21.04 -19.88 8.57
CA ALA A 402 -22.40 -20.16 9.05
C ALA A 402 -22.98 -19.05 9.94
N ASP A 403 -22.13 -18.32 10.66
CA ASP A 403 -22.47 -17.18 11.51
C ASP A 403 -22.84 -15.91 10.73
N GLN A 404 -22.48 -15.84 9.44
CA GLN A 404 -22.78 -14.72 8.56
C GLN A 404 -23.87 -15.04 7.53
N VAL A 405 -24.43 -16.26 7.53
CA VAL A 405 -25.52 -16.61 6.62
C VAL A 405 -26.79 -15.91 7.07
N VAL A 406 -27.30 -15.00 6.23
CA VAL A 406 -28.53 -14.24 6.49
C VAL A 406 -29.75 -14.84 5.78
N HIS A 407 -29.53 -15.57 4.68
CA HIS A 407 -30.59 -16.25 3.93
C HIS A 407 -30.00 -17.37 3.07
N VAL A 408 -30.78 -18.43 2.86
CA VAL A 408 -30.49 -19.48 1.86
C VAL A 408 -31.71 -19.58 0.95
N GLY A 409 -31.48 -19.50 -0.35
CA GLY A 409 -32.51 -19.52 -1.37
C GLY A 409 -32.36 -20.72 -2.31
N ARG A 410 -33.44 -21.40 -2.68
CA ARG A 410 -33.40 -22.48 -3.69
C ARG A 410 -34.09 -22.04 -4.98
N PRO A 411 -33.33 -21.72 -6.05
CA PRO A 411 -33.91 -21.25 -7.32
C PRO A 411 -34.87 -22.26 -7.98
N SER A 412 -34.65 -23.56 -7.79
CA SER A 412 -35.49 -24.60 -8.39
C SER A 412 -36.91 -24.67 -7.81
N LEU A 413 -37.19 -24.01 -6.68
CA LEU A 413 -38.54 -23.90 -6.12
C LEU A 413 -39.36 -22.76 -6.75
N GLY A 414 -38.75 -21.97 -7.64
CA GLY A 414 -39.34 -20.78 -8.22
C GLY A 414 -39.27 -19.56 -7.28
N PRO A 415 -39.66 -18.37 -7.77
CA PRO A 415 -39.55 -17.14 -7.01
C PRO A 415 -40.65 -17.02 -5.94
N ARG A 416 -40.31 -16.41 -4.81
CA ARG A 416 -41.26 -15.93 -3.80
C ARG A 416 -41.71 -14.50 -4.10
N PRO A 417 -42.78 -14.00 -3.45
CA PRO A 417 -43.05 -12.56 -3.39
C PRO A 417 -41.82 -11.79 -2.87
N GLU A 418 -41.54 -10.63 -3.47
CA GLU A 418 -40.35 -9.84 -3.17
C GLU A 418 -40.28 -9.42 -1.68
N GLU A 419 -39.14 -9.69 -1.05
CA GLU A 419 -38.81 -9.18 0.28
C GLU A 419 -37.52 -8.35 0.26
N PRO A 420 -37.48 -7.16 0.87
CA PRO A 420 -36.31 -6.31 0.81
C PRO A 420 -35.11 -6.92 1.52
N ALA A 421 -33.93 -6.80 0.91
CA ALA A 421 -32.67 -7.20 1.53
C ALA A 421 -32.31 -6.30 2.74
N PRO A 422 -31.68 -6.85 3.79
CA PRO A 422 -31.14 -6.05 4.89
C PRO A 422 -30.12 -5.02 4.41
N GLY A 423 -30.29 -3.75 4.79
CA GLY A 423 -29.34 -2.68 4.49
C GLY A 423 -28.41 -2.35 5.66
N PRO A 424 -27.38 -1.51 5.44
CA PRO A 424 -26.44 -1.11 6.49
C PRO A 424 -27.11 -0.26 7.58
N THR A 425 -26.62 -0.38 8.82
CA THR A 425 -27.08 0.35 9.99
C THR A 425 -25.96 1.23 10.57
N GLY A 426 -26.32 2.26 11.35
CA GLY A 426 -25.34 3.03 12.14
C GLY A 426 -24.25 3.77 11.35
N GLY A 427 -24.46 4.04 10.06
CA GLY A 427 -23.45 4.66 9.18
C GLY A 427 -22.37 3.70 8.68
N ALA A 428 -22.53 2.39 8.90
CA ALA A 428 -21.69 1.36 8.32
C ALA A 428 -21.71 1.43 6.78
N LEU A 429 -20.60 1.04 6.17
CA LEU A 429 -20.51 0.94 4.71
C LEU A 429 -21.37 -0.23 4.22
N ARG A 430 -21.99 -0.03 3.05
CA ARG A 430 -22.59 -1.15 2.31
C ARG A 430 -21.47 -2.11 1.92
N VAL A 431 -21.76 -3.41 1.91
CA VAL A 431 -20.85 -4.42 1.37
C VAL A 431 -21.43 -4.98 0.09
N GLU A 432 -20.61 -5.15 -0.92
CA GLU A 432 -20.99 -5.66 -2.23
C GLU A 432 -19.96 -6.72 -2.65
N CYS A 433 -20.47 -7.92 -2.90
CA CYS A 433 -19.66 -9.10 -3.19
C CYS A 433 -18.50 -9.35 -2.20
N GLY A 434 -18.73 -9.09 -0.92
CA GLY A 434 -17.76 -9.26 0.16
C GLY A 434 -16.81 -8.09 0.37
N ASN A 435 -16.87 -7.04 -0.44
CA ASN A 435 -16.06 -5.83 -0.29
C ASN A 435 -16.87 -4.62 0.24
N PRO A 436 -16.34 -3.84 1.19
CA PRO A 436 -16.94 -2.56 1.56
C PRO A 436 -16.99 -1.61 0.35
N VAL A 437 -18.15 -1.03 0.11
CA VAL A 437 -18.38 -0.01 -0.90
C VAL A 437 -18.19 1.35 -0.25
N HIS A 438 -17.13 2.04 -0.66
CA HIS A 438 -16.90 3.41 -0.24
C HIS A 438 -17.75 4.36 -1.09
N PRO A 439 -18.43 5.35 -0.48
CA PRO A 439 -19.05 6.40 -1.26
C PRO A 439 -17.97 7.14 -2.07
N PRO A 440 -18.28 7.58 -3.30
CA PRO A 440 -17.37 8.42 -4.08
C PRO A 440 -17.18 9.75 -3.35
N THR A 441 -16.13 9.86 -2.54
CA THR A 441 -15.78 11.10 -1.84
C THR A 441 -14.61 11.78 -2.54
N PHE A 442 -14.94 12.75 -3.38
CA PHE A 442 -14.03 13.79 -3.85
C PHE A 442 -14.36 15.08 -3.11
N ASP A 443 -13.91 15.25 -1.86
CA ASP A 443 -14.16 16.47 -1.08
C ASP A 443 -12.89 17.17 -0.57
N GLY A 444 -11.70 16.77 -1.03
CA GLY A 444 -10.49 17.56 -0.86
C GLY A 444 -9.96 17.68 0.58
N ALA A 445 -10.62 17.07 1.57
CA ALA A 445 -10.09 16.89 2.92
C ALA A 445 -9.28 15.58 2.97
N ARG A 446 -8.08 15.59 2.40
CA ARG A 446 -7.28 14.37 2.23
C ARG A 446 -6.63 13.94 3.55
N SER A 447 -7.32 13.09 4.31
CA SER A 447 -6.71 12.07 5.16
C SER A 447 -7.31 10.73 4.76
N TRP A 448 -6.53 9.88 4.12
CA TRP A 448 -6.96 8.53 3.80
C TRP A 448 -6.36 7.58 4.84
N GLY A 449 -7.22 6.80 5.51
CA GLY A 449 -6.80 5.94 6.63
C GLY A 449 -6.20 6.68 7.84
N GLY A 450 -6.33 8.01 7.91
CA GLY A 450 -5.64 8.86 8.90
C GLY A 450 -4.18 9.17 8.57
N TYR A 451 -3.68 8.74 7.40
CA TYR A 451 -2.28 8.92 7.00
C TYR A 451 -2.07 10.20 6.18
N PRO A 452 -0.93 10.91 6.35
CA PRO A 452 -0.52 12.01 5.49
C PRO A 452 -0.13 11.57 4.07
N ASN A 453 -0.15 12.50 3.12
CA ASN A 453 0.29 12.25 1.75
C ASN A 453 1.73 11.71 1.70
N GLY A 454 1.93 10.59 1.02
CA GLY A 454 3.23 9.95 0.90
C GLY A 454 3.70 9.21 2.16
N LEU A 455 2.87 9.13 3.21
CA LEU A 455 3.13 8.39 4.45
C LEU A 455 2.07 7.31 4.69
N ILE A 456 1.58 6.73 3.60
CA ILE A 456 0.63 5.64 3.61
C ILE A 456 1.42 4.34 3.78
N PRO A 457 1.09 3.48 4.77
CA PRO A 457 1.77 2.22 4.94
C PRO A 457 1.41 1.26 3.78
N PRO A 458 2.38 0.46 3.28
CA PRO A 458 2.11 -0.62 2.32
C PRO A 458 0.96 -1.55 2.71
N SER A 459 0.71 -1.78 4.00
CA SER A 459 -0.42 -2.59 4.49
C SER A 459 -1.78 -2.02 4.14
N ALA A 460 -1.87 -0.71 3.90
CA ALA A 460 -3.08 -0.06 3.42
C ALA A 460 -3.15 -0.03 1.88
N LEU A 461 -2.03 -0.23 1.18
CA LEU A 461 -1.97 -0.23 -0.28
C LEU A 461 -2.19 -1.64 -0.85
N CYS A 462 -2.64 -1.71 -2.09
CA CYS A 462 -2.75 -2.96 -2.81
C CYS A 462 -1.76 -3.01 -3.98
N PRO A 463 -1.07 -4.15 -4.18
CA PRO A 463 -0.20 -4.35 -5.32
C PRO A 463 -1.01 -4.40 -6.62
N ILE A 464 -0.44 -3.89 -7.71
CA ILE A 464 -1.08 -3.93 -9.04
C ILE A 464 -0.57 -5.07 -9.93
N GLY A 465 0.39 -5.86 -9.44
CA GLY A 465 0.92 -7.04 -10.12
C GLY A 465 2.07 -6.78 -11.11
N VAL A 466 2.66 -5.59 -11.09
CA VAL A 466 3.80 -5.21 -11.95
C VAL A 466 4.86 -4.50 -11.13
N GLY A 467 6.12 -4.93 -11.20
CA GLY A 467 7.29 -4.13 -10.77
C GLY A 467 7.33 -3.61 -9.33
N GLY A 468 6.62 -4.25 -8.39
CA GLY A 468 6.49 -3.75 -7.00
C GLY A 468 5.58 -2.52 -6.86
N HIS A 469 4.85 -2.16 -7.92
CA HIS A 469 3.94 -1.03 -7.90
C HIS A 469 2.69 -1.32 -7.06
N SER A 470 2.26 -0.30 -6.34
CA SER A 470 1.11 -0.36 -5.44
C SER A 470 0.29 0.91 -5.57
N LEU A 471 -1.01 0.80 -5.33
CA LEU A 471 -1.95 1.92 -5.34
C LEU A 471 -2.92 1.77 -4.16
N ARG A 472 -3.75 2.79 -3.96
CA ARG A 472 -4.95 2.64 -3.12
C ARG A 472 -5.76 1.46 -3.65
N CYS A 473 -6.37 0.66 -2.78
CA CYS A 473 -6.90 -0.64 -3.18
C CYS A 473 -7.99 -0.61 -4.26
N ASP A 474 -8.84 0.41 -4.24
CA ASP A 474 -9.81 0.68 -5.30
C ASP A 474 -9.14 1.09 -6.62
N ALA A 475 -8.17 2.00 -6.56
CA ALA A 475 -7.37 2.40 -7.72
C ALA A 475 -6.57 1.20 -8.29
N ALA A 476 -6.03 0.33 -7.43
CA ALA A 476 -5.31 -0.88 -7.83
C ALA A 476 -6.22 -1.86 -8.58
N ALA A 477 -7.44 -2.09 -8.09
CA ALA A 477 -8.42 -2.93 -8.76
C ALA A 477 -8.83 -2.35 -10.12
N ALA A 478 -9.13 -1.04 -10.15
CA ALA A 478 -9.43 -0.30 -11.37
C ALA A 478 -8.30 -0.37 -12.40
N TYR A 479 -7.04 -0.20 -11.97
CA TYR A 479 -5.87 -0.31 -12.83
C TYR A 479 -5.73 -1.71 -13.43
N ARG A 480 -5.91 -2.78 -12.63
CA ARG A 480 -5.81 -4.15 -13.14
C ARG A 480 -6.87 -4.43 -14.20
N ALA A 481 -8.10 -3.95 -14.01
CA ALA A 481 -9.17 -4.06 -14.99
C ALA A 481 -8.85 -3.29 -16.29
N LEU A 482 -8.37 -2.05 -16.16
CA LEU A 482 -7.93 -1.23 -17.29
C LEU A 482 -6.78 -1.91 -18.06
N SER A 483 -5.78 -2.44 -17.34
CA SER A 483 -4.61 -3.10 -17.91
C SER A 483 -4.98 -4.40 -18.64
N ALA A 484 -5.94 -5.17 -18.12
CA ALA A 484 -6.47 -6.34 -18.80
C ALA A 484 -7.19 -5.97 -20.12
N ALA A 485 -8.02 -4.93 -20.12
CA ALA A 485 -8.71 -4.47 -21.32
C ALA A 485 -7.74 -3.90 -22.37
N TYR A 486 -6.70 -3.21 -21.92
CA TYR A 486 -5.61 -2.75 -22.77
C TYR A 486 -4.85 -3.93 -23.38
N ALA A 487 -4.55 -4.96 -22.59
CA ALA A 487 -3.87 -6.18 -23.07
C ALA A 487 -4.69 -6.94 -24.11
N ALA A 488 -6.02 -6.97 -23.97
CA ALA A 488 -6.90 -7.56 -24.99
C ALA A 488 -6.82 -6.82 -26.34
N THR A 489 -6.50 -5.51 -26.33
CA THR A 489 -6.37 -4.70 -27.54
C THR A 489 -4.97 -4.76 -28.14
N PHE A 490 -3.92 -4.65 -27.31
CA PHE A 490 -2.53 -4.47 -27.76
C PHE A 490 -1.63 -5.69 -27.54
N GLY A 491 -2.15 -6.77 -26.95
CA GLY A 491 -1.44 -8.03 -26.73
C GLY A 491 -0.41 -8.01 -25.59
N GLN A 492 -0.34 -6.92 -24.81
CA GLN A 492 0.55 -6.77 -23.66
C GLN A 492 -0.13 -5.92 -22.58
N PRO A 493 0.10 -6.17 -21.29
CA PRO A 493 -0.41 -5.32 -20.21
C PRO A 493 0.15 -3.90 -20.31
N ILE A 494 -0.51 -2.96 -19.64
CA ILE A 494 -0.05 -1.58 -19.57
C ILE A 494 1.35 -1.55 -18.96
N CYS A 495 2.27 -0.89 -19.66
CA CYS A 495 3.59 -0.57 -19.16
C CYS A 495 3.46 0.58 -18.15
N ILE A 496 4.08 0.44 -16.98
CA ILE A 496 4.04 1.43 -15.90
C ILE A 496 5.47 1.78 -15.46
N THR A 497 5.70 3.06 -15.18
CA THR A 497 6.97 3.59 -14.65
C THR A 497 6.85 4.12 -13.23
N ASP A 498 5.68 4.62 -12.84
CA ASP A 498 5.46 5.14 -11.49
C ASP A 498 4.01 4.91 -11.01
N SER A 499 3.82 4.80 -9.69
CA SER A 499 2.55 4.49 -9.02
C SER A 499 2.46 5.26 -7.68
N TYR A 500 2.19 4.59 -6.56
CA TYR A 500 2.36 5.20 -5.24
C TYR A 500 3.79 5.73 -5.04
N ARG A 501 3.91 6.99 -4.60
CA ARG A 501 5.18 7.66 -4.31
C ARG A 501 5.23 8.13 -2.86
N THR A 502 6.16 7.56 -2.09
CA THR A 502 6.40 7.97 -0.70
C THR A 502 6.74 9.46 -0.62
N TYR A 503 6.56 10.06 0.55
CA TYR A 503 6.89 11.46 0.79
C TYR A 503 8.37 11.73 0.48
N ALA A 504 9.26 10.83 0.93
CA ALA A 504 10.69 10.86 0.58
C ALA A 504 10.93 10.79 -0.94
N GLY A 505 10.19 9.94 -1.65
CA GLY A 505 10.23 9.88 -3.11
C GLY A 505 9.80 11.18 -3.79
N GLN A 506 8.79 11.86 -3.24
CA GLN A 506 8.36 13.17 -3.72
C GLN A 506 9.42 14.25 -3.46
N VAL A 507 10.04 14.27 -2.27
CA VAL A 507 11.14 15.19 -1.94
C VAL A 507 12.32 15.01 -2.88
N ARG A 508 12.75 13.76 -3.13
CA ARG A 508 13.83 13.45 -4.06
C ARG A 508 13.52 13.95 -5.47
N LEU A 509 12.34 13.62 -5.99
CA LEU A 509 11.91 14.05 -7.33
C LEU A 509 11.82 15.58 -7.44
N TYR A 510 11.33 16.26 -6.39
CA TYR A 510 11.26 17.72 -6.34
C TYR A 510 12.64 18.37 -6.26
N GLY A 511 13.60 17.77 -5.55
CA GLY A 511 14.99 18.24 -5.50
C GLY A 511 15.72 18.10 -6.84
N GLU A 512 15.46 17.03 -7.58
CA GLU A 512 16.06 16.78 -8.89
C GLU A 512 15.39 17.59 -10.02
N LYS A 513 14.06 17.75 -9.96
CA LYS A 513 13.23 18.33 -11.03
C LYS A 513 12.13 19.25 -10.48
N PRO A 514 12.47 20.38 -9.84
CA PRO A 514 11.51 21.23 -9.14
C PRO A 514 10.46 21.90 -10.04
N ALA A 515 10.73 22.02 -11.34
CA ALA A 515 9.78 22.59 -12.31
C ALA A 515 8.73 21.58 -12.82
N LEU A 516 8.96 20.28 -12.62
CA LEU A 516 8.14 19.18 -13.14
C LEU A 516 7.52 18.32 -12.03
N ALA A 517 7.94 18.49 -10.78
CA ALA A 517 7.43 17.75 -9.65
C ALA A 517 6.41 18.58 -8.84
N ALA A 518 5.37 17.92 -8.33
CA ALA A 518 4.48 18.52 -7.34
C ALA A 518 5.22 18.77 -6.01
N VAL A 519 4.80 19.81 -5.28
CA VAL A 519 5.35 20.09 -3.94
C VAL A 519 5.15 18.86 -3.05
N PRO A 520 6.19 18.36 -2.36
CA PRO A 520 6.08 17.16 -1.54
C PRO A 520 4.93 17.26 -0.54
N GLY A 521 4.14 16.19 -0.42
CA GLY A 521 2.93 16.17 0.39
C GLY A 521 1.65 16.60 -0.35
N THR A 522 1.75 16.98 -1.62
CA THR A 522 0.59 17.39 -2.44
C THR A 522 0.33 16.51 -3.66
N SER A 523 1.25 15.60 -3.99
CA SER A 523 1.16 14.76 -5.19
C SER A 523 0.06 13.71 -5.10
N ASN A 524 -0.69 13.47 -6.19
CA ASN A 524 -1.67 12.37 -6.28
C ASN A 524 -1.02 10.98 -6.20
N HIS A 525 0.25 10.85 -6.60
CA HIS A 525 1.04 9.64 -6.36
C HIS A 525 1.19 9.34 -4.86
N GLY A 526 1.30 10.37 -4.02
CA GLY A 526 1.38 10.21 -2.56
C GLY A 526 0.07 9.75 -1.90
N TRP A 527 -1.03 9.72 -2.65
CA TRP A 527 -2.30 9.14 -2.21
C TRP A 527 -2.56 7.76 -2.80
N GLY A 528 -1.65 7.26 -3.66
CA GLY A 528 -1.85 6.02 -4.40
C GLY A 528 -2.96 6.14 -5.46
N LEU A 529 -3.14 7.33 -6.03
CA LEU A 529 -4.22 7.65 -6.97
C LEU A 529 -3.71 8.09 -8.35
N ALA A 530 -2.42 7.96 -8.62
CA ALA A 530 -1.85 8.33 -9.91
C ALA A 530 -0.88 7.27 -10.39
N VAL A 531 -0.76 7.17 -11.71
CA VAL A 531 0.17 6.29 -12.41
C VAL A 531 0.84 7.05 -13.54
N ASP A 532 2.11 6.73 -13.77
CA ASP A 532 2.85 7.17 -14.96
C ASP A 532 3.08 5.96 -15.87
N LEU A 533 2.63 6.05 -17.12
CA LEU A 533 2.51 4.92 -18.05
C LEU A 533 3.46 5.04 -19.23
N CYS A 534 3.94 3.90 -19.74
CA CYS A 534 4.90 3.80 -20.85
C CYS A 534 4.37 2.92 -21.99
N GLY A 535 5.25 2.53 -22.93
CA GLY A 535 4.92 1.56 -23.98
C GLY A 535 4.08 2.14 -25.10
N GLY A 536 4.21 3.45 -25.35
CA GLY A 536 3.48 4.20 -26.37
C GLY A 536 2.39 5.08 -25.79
N ILE A 537 1.89 4.80 -24.58
CA ILE A 537 0.95 5.69 -23.87
C ILE A 537 1.61 7.04 -23.56
N ASP A 538 2.91 7.06 -23.30
CA ASP A 538 3.76 8.22 -23.07
C ASP A 538 4.00 9.13 -24.29
N GLY A 539 3.33 8.87 -25.42
CA GLY A 539 3.44 9.66 -26.64
C GLY A 539 2.09 10.14 -27.17
N PHE A 540 1.86 11.45 -27.22
CA PHE A 540 0.68 12.01 -27.86
C PHE A 540 0.54 11.54 -29.31
N GLY A 541 -0.69 11.22 -29.71
CA GLY A 541 -1.01 10.76 -31.06
C GLY A 541 -0.67 9.30 -31.35
N SER A 542 -0.14 8.55 -30.38
CA SER A 542 -0.01 7.11 -30.52
C SER A 542 -1.38 6.41 -30.49
N PRO A 543 -1.52 5.24 -31.13
CA PRO A 543 -2.73 4.42 -31.00
C PRO A 543 -3.04 4.04 -29.55
N GLN A 544 -2.01 3.82 -28.73
CA GLN A 544 -2.10 3.47 -27.32
C GLN A 544 -2.68 4.63 -26.48
N TYR A 545 -2.16 5.84 -26.67
CA TYR A 545 -2.66 7.04 -26.00
C TYR A 545 -4.10 7.34 -26.41
N ALA A 546 -4.41 7.27 -27.71
CA ALA A 546 -5.78 7.48 -28.21
C ALA A 546 -6.77 6.47 -27.64
N TRP A 547 -6.34 5.21 -27.47
CA TRP A 547 -7.16 4.18 -26.81
C TRP A 547 -7.38 4.52 -25.33
N MET A 548 -6.35 4.95 -24.61
CA MET A 548 -6.48 5.36 -23.20
C MET A 548 -7.47 6.51 -23.05
N VAL A 549 -7.36 7.56 -23.87
CA VAL A 549 -8.31 8.70 -23.85
C VAL A 549 -9.76 8.24 -24.08
N ALA A 550 -9.98 7.28 -24.96
CA ALA A 550 -11.32 6.79 -25.27
C ALA A 550 -11.90 5.82 -24.23
N ASN A 551 -11.06 5.13 -23.43
CA ASN A 551 -11.50 4.00 -22.61
C ASN A 551 -11.21 4.11 -21.12
N ALA A 552 -10.14 4.82 -20.70
CA ALA A 552 -9.70 4.86 -19.30
C ALA A 552 -10.79 5.31 -18.33
N GLY A 553 -11.64 6.26 -18.76
CA GLY A 553 -12.75 6.78 -17.95
C GLY A 553 -13.76 5.72 -17.53
N ARG A 554 -13.94 4.65 -18.31
CA ARG A 554 -14.82 3.52 -17.96
C ARG A 554 -14.33 2.71 -16.76
N TYR A 555 -13.04 2.86 -16.45
CA TYR A 555 -12.37 2.19 -15.34
C TYR A 555 -12.03 3.18 -14.22
N GLY A 556 -12.61 4.39 -14.23
CA GLY A 556 -12.37 5.41 -13.21
C GLY A 556 -11.02 6.13 -13.33
N TRP A 557 -10.31 5.98 -14.45
CA TRP A 557 -9.05 6.65 -14.74
C TRP A 557 -9.26 7.80 -15.72
N LEU A 558 -8.66 8.95 -15.46
CA LEU A 558 -8.73 10.11 -16.34
C LEU A 558 -7.34 10.66 -16.65
N HIS A 559 -7.23 11.27 -17.83
CA HIS A 559 -6.11 12.13 -18.17
C HIS A 559 -6.46 13.54 -17.68
N PRO A 560 -5.72 14.11 -16.74
CA PRO A 560 -6.09 15.39 -16.17
C PRO A 560 -5.88 16.52 -17.17
N THR A 561 -6.80 17.49 -17.19
CA THR A 561 -6.82 18.56 -18.20
C THR A 561 -5.58 19.46 -18.19
N TRP A 562 -4.84 19.51 -17.08
CA TRP A 562 -3.56 20.25 -17.01
C TRP A 562 -2.44 19.53 -17.79
N ALA A 563 -2.55 18.21 -17.98
CA ALA A 563 -1.59 17.38 -18.69
C ALA A 563 -1.86 17.29 -20.20
N ASP A 564 -2.99 17.82 -20.69
CA ASP A 564 -3.37 17.84 -22.10
C ASP A 564 -2.43 18.70 -22.96
N PRO A 565 -2.33 18.41 -24.29
CA PRO A 565 -1.55 19.23 -25.22
C PRO A 565 -1.94 20.70 -25.24
N GLY A 566 -0.96 21.61 -25.14
CA GLY A 566 -1.15 23.05 -25.28
C GLY A 566 -1.28 23.81 -23.97
N ASN A 567 -1.06 23.15 -22.83
CA ASN A 567 -1.18 23.73 -21.48
C ASN A 567 0.19 24.03 -20.82
N GLY A 568 1.31 23.70 -21.47
CA GLY A 568 2.67 24.03 -21.02
C GLY A 568 3.25 23.12 -19.92
N ARG A 569 2.53 22.06 -19.54
CA ARG A 569 2.95 20.96 -18.64
C ARG A 569 2.41 19.63 -19.15
N GLU A 570 2.61 19.39 -20.43
CA GLU A 570 2.06 18.23 -21.11
C GLU A 570 2.69 16.93 -20.59
N GLU A 571 1.87 16.03 -20.06
CA GLU A 571 2.29 14.74 -19.51
C GLU A 571 1.40 13.62 -20.06
N PRO A 572 1.67 13.12 -21.28
CA PRO A 572 0.86 12.07 -21.90
C PRO A 572 0.89 10.74 -21.10
N TRP A 573 1.94 10.55 -20.30
CA TRP A 573 2.12 9.39 -19.45
C TRP A 573 1.31 9.45 -18.15
N HIS A 574 0.84 10.62 -17.70
CA HIS A 574 0.29 10.79 -16.35
C HIS A 574 -1.23 10.60 -16.30
N TRP A 575 -1.71 9.67 -15.48
CA TRP A 575 -3.14 9.35 -15.35
C TRP A 575 -3.55 9.31 -13.88
N GLU A 576 -4.74 9.83 -13.59
CA GLU A 576 -5.27 9.95 -12.23
C GLU A 576 -6.53 9.11 -12.04
N TYR A 577 -6.66 8.47 -10.89
CA TYR A 577 -7.85 7.74 -10.49
C TYR A 577 -8.83 8.68 -9.80
N ALA A 578 -10.05 8.77 -10.34
CA ALA A 578 -11.11 9.65 -9.84
C ALA A 578 -12.26 8.89 -9.17
N GLY A 579 -12.19 7.56 -9.10
CA GLY A 579 -13.32 6.72 -8.72
C GLY A 579 -14.16 6.30 -9.92
N SER A 580 -14.88 5.19 -9.78
CA SER A 580 -15.90 4.71 -10.72
C SER A 580 -17.25 5.33 -10.44
#